data_AF-A0A6I5C7F8-F1
#
_entry.id   AF-A0A6I5C7F8-F1
#
_cell.length_a   1.000
_cell.length_b   1.000
_cell.length_c   1.000
_cell.angle_alpha   90.00
_cell.angle_beta   90.00
_cell.angle_gamma   90.00
#
_symmetry.space_group_name_H-M   'P 1'
#
loop_
_entity.id
_entity.type
_entity.pdbx_description
1 polymer ?
#
loop_
_entity_poly.entity_id
_entity_poly.type
_entity_poly.pdbx_seq_one_letter_code
_entity_poly.pdbx_strand_id
1 'polypeptide(L)'
;MEANTRSTGRLPAAFLTPGSASFMDFLSEHQPELLPGKRQLPPAQGVLEAPHGTTIVAVSFPGGVVLADDRRATMGNVIAQRDIEKVFPADEYSAVGIAGTAGLAV
;
A
#
# COMPACT_ATOMS: atom_id res chain seq x y z
N MET A 1 8.76 29.14 6.09
CA MET A 1 7.75 30.22 6.10
C MET A 1 6.41 29.57 5.89
N GLU A 2 5.64 29.46 6.96
CA GLU A 2 4.27 28.94 6.92
C GLU A 2 3.37 29.84 6.07
N ALA A 3 2.53 29.22 5.25
CA ALA A 3 1.30 29.81 4.77
C ALA A 3 0.20 28.75 4.82
N ASN A 4 -0.20 28.36 6.04
CA ASN A 4 -1.50 27.75 6.25
C ASN A 4 -2.55 28.87 6.25
N THR A 5 -3.09 29.17 5.08
CA THR A 5 -4.26 30.03 4.94
C THR A 5 -5.46 29.18 4.54
N ARG A 6 -6.25 28.79 5.54
CA ARG A 6 -7.66 28.43 5.34
C ARG A 6 -8.39 29.66 4.78
N SER A 7 -8.44 29.82 3.45
CA SER A 7 -9.28 30.85 2.81
C SER A 7 -9.47 30.63 1.29
N THR A 8 -10.74 30.56 0.86
CA THR A 8 -11.29 30.70 -0.51
C THR A 8 -11.27 29.53 -1.50
N GLY A 9 -11.42 28.26 -1.11
CA GLY A 9 -11.69 27.18 -2.08
C GLY A 9 -10.64 27.00 -3.21
N ARG A 10 -9.48 27.66 -3.08
CA ARG A 10 -8.35 27.52 -3.98
C ARG A 10 -7.49 26.36 -3.49
N LEU A 11 -7.03 25.55 -4.43
CA LEU A 11 -6.07 24.49 -4.12
C LEU A 11 -4.79 25.11 -3.54
N PRO A 12 -4.17 24.49 -2.51
CA PRO A 12 -2.88 24.92 -2.00
C PRO A 12 -1.81 25.03 -3.11
N ALA A 13 -0.85 25.94 -2.95
CA ALA A 13 0.16 26.22 -3.97
C ALA A 13 0.94 24.97 -4.44
N ALA A 14 1.15 24.01 -3.53
CA ALA A 14 1.75 22.70 -3.82
C ALA A 14 1.13 22.00 -5.04
N PHE A 15 -0.20 22.06 -5.18
CA PHE A 15 -0.93 21.40 -6.28
C PHE A 15 -0.82 22.13 -7.63
N LEU A 16 -0.22 23.32 -7.65
CA LEU A 16 -0.09 24.17 -8.83
C LEU A 16 1.37 24.34 -9.28
N THR A 17 2.32 23.89 -8.46
CA THR A 17 3.75 23.96 -8.78
C THR A 17 4.09 22.93 -9.86
N PRO A 18 4.66 23.33 -11.00
CA PRO A 18 5.17 22.36 -11.98
C PRO A 18 6.28 21.53 -11.35
N GLY A 19 6.10 20.22 -11.29
CA GLY A 19 7.03 19.25 -10.71
C GLY A 19 7.13 17.98 -11.55
N SER A 20 7.70 16.92 -10.97
CA SER A 20 7.67 15.60 -11.61
C SER A 20 6.23 15.06 -11.66
N ALA A 21 5.97 14.13 -12.57
CA ALA A 21 4.66 13.44 -12.64
C ALA A 21 4.54 12.30 -11.59
N SER A 22 5.44 12.23 -10.62
CA SER A 22 5.48 11.18 -9.60
C SER A 22 4.72 11.62 -8.35
N PHE A 23 3.66 10.89 -8.02
CA PHE A 23 2.94 11.11 -6.77
C PHE A 23 3.82 10.86 -5.53
N MET A 24 4.74 9.90 -5.62
CA MET A 24 5.67 9.59 -4.53
C MET A 24 6.67 10.72 -4.29
N ASP A 25 7.14 11.40 -5.34
CA ASP A 25 8.02 12.57 -5.21
C ASP A 25 7.24 13.73 -4.57
N PHE A 26 6.01 13.96 -5.04
CA PHE A 26 5.13 14.98 -4.48
C PHE A 26 4.89 14.78 -2.98
N LEU A 27 4.55 13.56 -2.55
CA LEU A 27 4.42 13.21 -1.13
C LEU A 27 5.73 13.39 -0.37
N SER A 28 6.86 12.98 -0.96
CA SER A 28 8.18 13.13 -0.32
C SER A 28 8.53 14.57 0.02
N GLU A 29 8.10 15.51 -0.82
CA GLU A 29 8.35 16.94 -0.64
C GLU A 29 7.34 17.63 0.28
N HIS A 30 6.05 17.29 0.17
CA HIS A 30 4.98 18.05 0.80
C HIS A 30 4.39 17.40 2.06
N GLN A 31 4.34 16.06 2.12
CA GLN A 31 3.77 15.28 3.23
C GLN A 31 4.54 13.96 3.43
N PRO A 32 5.85 14.03 3.76
CA PRO A 32 6.72 12.86 3.81
C PRO A 32 6.26 11.78 4.80
N GLU A 33 5.54 12.14 5.85
CA GLU A 33 5.00 11.24 6.86
C GLU A 33 3.97 10.23 6.33
N LEU A 34 3.37 10.50 5.17
CA LEU A 34 2.45 9.57 4.51
C LEU A 34 3.18 8.46 3.73
N LEU A 35 4.49 8.60 3.53
CA LEU A 35 5.27 7.56 2.87
C LEU A 35 5.40 6.31 3.76
N PRO A 36 5.22 5.10 3.20
CA PRO A 36 5.27 3.85 3.98
C PRO A 36 6.54 3.69 4.81
N GLY A 37 7.71 4.09 4.28
CA GLY A 37 9.01 3.92 4.93
C GLY A 37 9.30 4.87 6.10
N LYS A 38 8.47 5.90 6.31
CA LYS A 38 8.66 6.89 7.39
C LYS A 38 7.73 6.69 8.58
N ARG A 39 6.87 5.65 8.54
CA ARG A 39 5.97 5.33 9.64
C ARG A 39 6.77 4.81 10.84
N GLN A 40 6.68 5.51 11.97
CA GLN A 40 7.20 4.97 13.23
C GLN A 40 6.37 3.74 13.60
N LEU A 41 7.02 2.58 13.56
CA LEU A 41 6.42 1.34 14.07
C LEU A 41 6.57 1.32 15.59
N PRO A 42 5.57 0.82 16.33
CA PRO A 42 5.74 0.57 17.76
C PRO A 42 6.98 -0.29 18.01
N PRO A 43 7.74 -0.06 19.09
CA PRO A 43 8.88 -0.91 19.42
C PRO A 43 8.42 -2.37 19.51
N ALA A 44 9.00 -3.23 18.68
CA ALA A 44 8.64 -4.64 18.66
C ALA A 44 9.14 -5.31 19.96
N GLN A 45 8.22 -5.52 20.91
CA GLN A 45 8.48 -6.35 22.09
C GLN A 45 7.99 -7.77 21.79
N GLY A 46 8.91 -8.65 21.42
CA GLY A 46 8.62 -10.06 21.11
C GLY A 46 8.29 -10.33 19.64
N VAL A 47 7.64 -11.47 19.38
CA VAL A 47 7.23 -11.87 18.03
C VAL A 47 6.08 -10.98 17.59
N LEU A 48 6.22 -10.31 16.44
CA LEU A 48 5.17 -9.50 15.85
C LEU A 48 4.02 -10.40 15.37
N GLU A 49 2.99 -10.54 16.20
CA GLU A 49 1.75 -11.23 15.83
C GLU A 49 0.82 -10.26 15.10
N ALA A 50 0.99 -10.19 13.78
CA ALA A 50 0.04 -9.57 12.88
C ALA A 50 -0.59 -10.65 11.97
N PRO A 51 -1.79 -10.43 11.41
CA PRO A 51 -2.29 -11.26 10.33
C PRO A 51 -1.35 -11.18 9.12
N HIS A 52 -0.91 -12.32 8.61
CA HIS A 52 -0.07 -12.42 7.42
C HIS A 52 -0.80 -13.17 6.30
N GLY A 53 -0.80 -12.57 5.12
CA GLY A 53 -1.20 -13.21 3.89
C GLY A 53 -0.05 -14.01 3.28
N THR A 54 -0.30 -15.25 2.87
CA THR A 54 0.80 -16.19 2.57
C THR A 54 1.02 -16.46 1.10
N THR A 55 -0.03 -16.81 0.32
CA THR A 55 0.19 -17.48 -0.96
C THR A 55 -0.50 -16.75 -2.11
N ILE A 56 0.32 -16.34 -3.08
CA ILE A 56 -0.09 -15.75 -4.34
C ILE A 56 0.70 -16.46 -5.43
N VAL A 57 0.04 -16.79 -6.54
CA VAL A 57 0.66 -17.40 -7.72
C VAL A 57 0.40 -16.52 -8.95
N ALA A 58 1.36 -16.51 -9.86
CA ALA A 58 1.23 -15.87 -11.16
C ALA A 58 1.64 -16.86 -12.26
N VAL A 59 0.84 -16.96 -13.31
CA VAL A 59 1.08 -17.86 -14.45
C VAL A 59 0.95 -17.09 -15.74
N SER A 60 1.94 -17.23 -16.63
CA SER A 60 1.90 -16.67 -17.99
C SER A 60 1.38 -17.68 -19.00
N PHE A 61 0.72 -17.17 -20.03
CA PHE A 61 0.23 -17.96 -21.16
C PHE A 61 0.22 -17.09 -22.43
N PRO A 62 0.14 -17.69 -23.64
CA PRO A 62 0.00 -16.89 -24.86
C PRO A 62 -1.23 -15.98 -24.78
N GLY A 63 -1.00 -14.67 -24.79
CA GLY A 63 -2.07 -13.66 -24.70
C GLY A 63 -2.24 -13.02 -23.32
N GLY A 64 -1.51 -13.41 -22.28
CA GLY A 64 -1.55 -12.69 -21.01
C GLY A 64 -0.95 -13.40 -19.80
N VAL A 65 -1.40 -12.95 -18.63
CA VAL A 65 -1.03 -13.48 -17.31
C VAL A 65 -2.28 -13.62 -16.43
N VAL A 66 -2.26 -14.58 -15.51
CA VAL A 66 -3.28 -14.75 -14.46
C VAL A 66 -2.58 -14.68 -13.10
N LEU A 67 -3.15 -13.91 -12.19
CA LEU A 67 -2.78 -13.90 -10.77
C LEU A 67 -3.91 -14.53 -9.96
N ALA A 68 -3.55 -15.30 -8.94
CA ALA A 68 -4.50 -15.88 -7.99
C ALA A 68 -3.90 -15.92 -6.58
N ASP A 69 -4.74 -15.75 -5.57
CA ASP A 69 -4.36 -15.83 -4.16
C ASP A 69 -5.20 -16.85 -3.38
N ASP A 70 -4.68 -17.26 -2.23
CA ASP A 70 -5.50 -17.92 -1.22
C ASP A 70 -6.30 -16.88 -0.41
N ARG A 71 -7.37 -17.29 0.27
CA ARG A 71 -8.25 -16.39 1.04
C ARG A 71 -7.89 -16.27 2.51
N ARG A 72 -6.84 -16.96 2.95
CA ARG A 72 -6.48 -17.08 4.37
C ARG A 72 -5.46 -16.02 4.78
N ALA A 73 -5.61 -15.48 5.99
CA ALA A 73 -4.55 -14.81 6.73
C ALA A 73 -4.34 -15.50 8.08
N THR A 74 -3.09 -15.63 8.51
CA THR A 74 -2.72 -16.31 9.76
C THR A 74 -2.01 -15.36 10.72
N MET A 75 -2.27 -15.53 12.01
CA MET A 75 -1.52 -14.88 13.10
C MET A 75 -1.03 -15.98 14.03
N GLY A 76 0.27 -16.27 13.99
CA GLY A 76 0.83 -17.47 14.61
C GLY A 76 0.22 -18.75 14.01
N ASN A 77 -0.29 -19.63 14.87
CA ASN A 77 -0.98 -20.86 14.48
C ASN A 77 -2.49 -20.68 14.23
N VAL A 78 -3.03 -19.47 14.39
CA VAL A 78 -4.45 -19.18 14.27
C VAL A 78 -4.77 -18.62 12.88
N ILE A 79 -5.90 -19.05 12.31
CA ILE A 79 -6.48 -18.41 11.13
C ILE A 79 -7.19 -17.13 11.60
N ALA A 80 -6.56 -15.98 11.36
CA ALA A 80 -7.10 -14.68 11.73
C ALA A 80 -8.22 -14.24 10.79
N GLN A 81 -8.13 -14.62 9.51
CA GLN A 81 -9.13 -14.27 8.49
C GLN A 81 -9.22 -15.33 7.38
N ARG A 82 -10.40 -15.48 6.77
CA ARG A 82 -10.70 -16.50 5.76
C ARG A 82 -11.16 -15.95 4.41
N ASP A 83 -11.26 -14.64 4.30
CA ASP A 83 -11.79 -13.92 3.14
C ASP A 83 -10.90 -12.73 2.74
N ILE A 84 -9.60 -12.76 3.02
CA ILE A 84 -8.68 -11.66 2.66
C ILE A 84 -8.41 -11.64 1.15
N GLU A 85 -8.50 -10.46 0.53
CA GLU A 85 -8.00 -10.18 -0.83
C GLU A 85 -6.53 -9.75 -0.77
N LYS A 86 -5.71 -10.33 -1.65
CA LYS A 86 -4.28 -10.00 -1.76
C LYS A 86 -3.86 -9.60 -3.17
N VAL A 87 -4.73 -9.80 -4.15
CA VAL A 87 -4.51 -9.45 -5.57
C VAL A 87 -5.44 -8.31 -5.94
N PHE A 88 -4.85 -7.22 -6.43
CA PHE A 88 -5.55 -6.00 -6.78
C PHE A 88 -5.20 -5.57 -8.21
N PRO A 89 -6.15 -5.02 -8.99
CA PRO A 89 -5.82 -4.32 -10.22
C PRO A 89 -4.98 -3.08 -9.89
N ALA A 90 -3.88 -2.88 -10.61
CA ALA A 90 -3.00 -1.72 -10.42
C ALA A 90 -3.25 -0.63 -11.48
N ASP A 91 -3.51 -1.04 -12.73
CA ASP A 91 -3.99 -0.19 -13.82
C ASP A 91 -4.82 -1.04 -14.81
N GLU A 92 -5.14 -0.49 -15.99
CA GLU A 92 -5.95 -1.16 -17.01
C GLU A 92 -5.37 -2.49 -17.54
N TYR A 93 -4.05 -2.69 -17.41
CA TYR A 93 -3.33 -3.85 -17.97
C TYR A 93 -2.40 -4.53 -16.96
N SER A 94 -2.40 -4.12 -15.69
CA SER A 94 -1.53 -4.68 -14.66
C SER A 94 -2.26 -4.95 -13.35
N ALA A 95 -1.72 -5.90 -12.58
CA ALA A 95 -2.22 -6.27 -11.26
C ALA A 95 -1.04 -6.54 -10.32
N VAL A 96 -1.28 -6.34 -9.03
CA VAL A 96 -0.28 -6.53 -7.97
C VAL A 96 -0.82 -7.52 -6.95
N GLY A 97 0.01 -8.50 -6.60
CA GLY A 97 -0.22 -9.41 -5.48
C GLY A 97 0.73 -9.08 -4.33
N ILE A 98 0.22 -8.89 -3.11
CA ILE A 98 1.04 -8.54 -1.95
C ILE A 98 0.92 -9.61 -0.86
N ALA A 99 2.04 -10.27 -0.54
CA ALA A 99 2.16 -11.22 0.55
C ALA A 99 2.93 -10.61 1.73
N GLY A 100 2.71 -11.13 2.94
CA GLY A 100 3.28 -10.60 4.17
C GLY A 100 2.21 -10.01 5.09
N THR A 101 2.58 -9.03 5.91
CA THR A 101 1.70 -8.41 6.91
C THR A 101 0.48 -7.76 6.25
N ALA A 102 -0.73 -8.22 6.57
CA ALA A 102 -1.97 -7.78 5.94
C ALA A 102 -2.13 -6.26 6.02
N GLY A 103 -2.00 -5.62 7.19
CA GLY A 103 -2.20 -4.17 7.32
C GLY A 103 -1.15 -3.27 6.64
N LEU A 104 -0.09 -3.84 6.05
CA LEU A 104 0.83 -3.13 5.16
C LEU A 104 0.53 -3.42 3.68
N ALA A 105 -0.07 -4.58 3.42
CA ALA A 105 -0.41 -5.07 2.10
C ALA A 105 -1.77 -4.57 1.60
N VAL A 106 -2.70 -4.25 2.50
CA VAL A 106 -4.07 -3.79 2.23
C VAL A 106 -4.45 -2.56 3.04
#